data_AF-A0A9X6X694-F1
#
_entry.id   AF-A0A9X6X694-F1
#
_cell.length_a   1.000
_cell.length_b   1.000
_cell.length_c   1.000
_cell.angle_alpha   90.00
_cell.angle_beta   90.00
_cell.angle_gamma   90.00
#
_symmetry.space_group_name_H-M   'P 1'
#
loop_
_entity.id
_entity.type
_entity.pdbx_description
1 polymer ?
#
loop_
_entity_poly.entity_id
_entity_poly.type
_entity_poly.pdbx_seq_one_letter_code
_entity_poly.pdbx_strand_id
1 'polypeptide(L)'
;MLTGNYNKHTDLSEKMRKRPQFREGVYEENLEKIEKVRKIASEKGSEIAHVVLAWYLTREAIDVIIPGAKREVQVLHNLKTLEVHLKNEEIQEIDRIFS
;
A
#
# COMPACT_ATOMS: atom_id res chain seq x y z
N MET A 1 7.27 -1.90 -0.86
CA MET A 1 6.54 -1.30 -2.00
C MET A 1 5.25 -0.64 -1.54
N LEU A 2 4.36 -1.36 -0.86
CA LEU A 2 3.05 -0.86 -0.38
C LEU A 2 3.11 0.32 0.63
N THR A 3 4.30 0.71 1.09
CA THR A 3 4.49 1.91 1.91
C THR A 3 4.54 3.21 1.08
N GLY A 4 4.49 3.14 -0.25
CA GLY A 4 4.52 4.32 -1.14
C GLY A 4 5.90 4.97 -1.33
N ASN A 5 6.95 4.45 -0.68
CA ASN A 5 8.29 5.05 -0.66
C ASN A 5 9.17 4.76 -1.89
N TYR A 6 8.64 4.07 -2.90
CA TYR A 6 9.37 3.63 -4.08
C TYR A 6 8.78 4.28 -5.34
N ASN A 7 9.64 4.64 -6.29
CA ASN A 7 9.26 5.23 -7.56
C ASN A 7 10.18 4.71 -8.70
N LYS A 8 9.88 5.10 -9.95
CA LYS A 8 10.64 4.67 -11.15
C LYS A 8 12.12 5.03 -11.11
N HIS A 9 12.50 6.04 -10.33
CA HIS A 9 13.88 6.54 -10.21
C HIS A 9 14.58 6.05 -8.93
N THR A 10 13.95 5.17 -8.16
CA THR A 10 14.56 4.65 -6.94
C THR A 10 15.71 3.73 -7.29
N ASP A 11 16.91 4.05 -6.81
CA ASP A 11 18.07 3.21 -7.02
C ASP A 11 17.97 1.92 -6.19
N LEU A 12 17.73 0.81 -6.88
CA LEU A 12 17.59 -0.51 -6.28
C LEU A 12 18.97 -1.16 -6.11
N SER A 13 19.40 -1.29 -4.85
CA SER A 13 20.61 -2.04 -4.50
C SER A 13 20.60 -3.48 -5.04
N GLU A 14 21.78 -4.08 -5.23
CA GLU A 14 21.91 -5.45 -5.74
C GLU A 14 21.12 -6.47 -4.88
N LYS A 15 21.13 -6.30 -3.56
CA LYS A 15 20.38 -7.14 -2.62
C LYS A 15 18.86 -7.01 -2.83
N MET A 16 18.38 -5.83 -3.21
CA MET A 16 16.96 -5.63 -3.50
C MET A 16 16.56 -6.30 -4.80
N ARG A 17 17.37 -6.16 -5.88
CA ARG A 17 17.11 -6.79 -7.18
C ARG A 17 17.03 -8.32 -7.13
N LYS A 18 17.64 -8.96 -6.12
CA LYS A 18 17.51 -10.41 -5.87
C LYS A 18 16.12 -10.83 -5.38
N ARG A 19 15.31 -9.90 -4.86
CA ARG A 19 13.97 -10.19 -4.36
C ARG A 19 12.95 -10.17 -5.51
N PRO A 20 12.01 -11.13 -5.57
CA PRO A 20 11.08 -11.27 -6.71
C PRO A 20 10.32 -9.99 -7.09
N GLN A 21 9.84 -9.24 -6.09
CA GLN A 21 9.04 -8.02 -6.27
C GLN A 21 9.84 -6.81 -6.80
N PHE A 22 11.17 -6.89 -6.83
CA PHE A 22 12.07 -5.85 -7.31
C PHE A 22 12.84 -6.28 -8.58
N ARG A 23 12.43 -7.39 -9.20
CA ARG A 23 12.92 -7.76 -10.54
C ARG A 23 12.35 -6.81 -11.57
N GLU A 24 13.14 -6.56 -12.62
CA GLU A 24 12.71 -5.78 -13.78
C GLU A 24 11.44 -6.39 -14.40
N GLY A 25 10.53 -5.54 -14.87
CA GLY A 25 9.17 -5.87 -15.28
C GLY A 25 8.19 -5.92 -14.10
N VAL A 26 8.49 -6.73 -13.08
CA VAL A 26 7.63 -6.88 -11.88
C VAL A 26 7.61 -5.61 -11.03
N TYR A 27 8.76 -4.95 -10.91
CA TYR A 27 8.87 -3.71 -10.17
C TYR A 27 8.04 -2.59 -10.81
N GLU A 28 8.17 -2.43 -12.12
CA GLU A 28 7.44 -1.44 -12.91
C GLU A 28 5.92 -1.68 -12.86
N GLU A 29 5.47 -2.92 -13.05
CA GLU A 29 4.05 -3.28 -12.95
C GLU A 29 3.49 -2.96 -11.55
N ASN A 30 4.23 -3.34 -10.50
CA ASN A 30 3.82 -3.03 -9.14
C ASN A 30 3.80 -1.52 -8.86
N LEU A 31 4.71 -0.74 -9.44
CA LEU A 31 4.66 0.72 -9.34
C LEU A 31 3.41 1.29 -10.02
N GLU A 32 3.01 0.78 -11.18
CA GLU A 32 1.78 1.21 -11.84
C GLU A 32 0.53 0.90 -11.02
N LYS A 33 0.49 -0.28 -10.38
CA LYS A 33 -0.57 -0.63 -9.42
C LYS A 33 -0.60 0.33 -8.23
N ILE A 34 0.56 0.64 -7.65
CA ILE A 34 0.70 1.59 -6.54
C ILE A 34 0.20 2.99 -6.92
N GLU A 35 0.50 3.48 -8.13
CA GLU A 35 0.07 4.81 -8.57
C GLU A 35 -1.45 4.94 -8.73
N LYS A 36 -2.16 3.85 -9.06
CA LYS A 36 -3.62 3.84 -9.03
C LYS A 36 -4.15 4.00 -7.61
N VAL A 37 -3.59 3.26 -6.65
CA VAL A 37 -3.94 3.40 -5.22
C VAL A 37 -3.60 4.79 -4.69
N ARG A 38 -2.54 5.43 -5.18
CA ARG A 38 -2.17 6.80 -4.80
C ARG A 38 -3.29 7.81 -5.06
N LYS A 39 -4.06 7.64 -6.13
CA LYS A 39 -5.19 8.53 -6.44
C LYS A 39 -6.26 8.45 -5.35
N ILE A 40 -6.64 7.23 -4.96
CA ILE A 40 -7.60 6.97 -3.87
C ILE A 40 -7.07 7.56 -2.56
N ALA A 41 -5.79 7.37 -2.26
CA ALA A 41 -5.16 7.91 -1.06
C ALA A 41 -5.25 9.45 -1.01
N SER A 42 -4.93 10.12 -2.12
CA SER A 42 -5.03 11.58 -2.25
C SER A 42 -6.45 12.09 -2.04
N GLU A 43 -7.46 11.43 -2.62
CA GLU A 43 -8.88 11.81 -2.44
C GLU A 43 -9.34 11.67 -1.00
N LYS A 44 -8.77 10.72 -0.25
CA LYS A 44 -9.02 10.50 1.18
C LYS A 44 -8.15 11.36 2.11
N GLY A 45 -7.23 12.17 1.57
CA GLY A 45 -6.26 12.91 2.38
C GLY A 45 -5.35 12.00 3.23
N SER A 46 -5.04 10.81 2.73
CA SER A 46 -4.30 9.76 3.44
C SER A 46 -3.09 9.29 2.63
N GLU A 47 -2.25 8.43 3.25
CA GLU A 47 -1.13 7.80 2.55
C GLU A 47 -1.54 6.43 1.99
N ILE A 48 -0.83 5.99 0.95
CA ILE A 48 -1.06 4.69 0.29
C ILE A 48 -1.11 3.55 1.33
N ALA A 49 -0.21 3.58 2.31
CA ALA A 49 -0.15 2.57 3.35
C ALA A 49 -1.48 2.48 4.13
N HIS A 50 -2.09 3.62 4.46
CA HIS A 50 -3.37 3.66 5.18
C HIS A 50 -4.50 3.07 4.33
N VAL A 51 -4.57 3.41 3.04
CA VAL A 51 -5.57 2.85 2.12
C VAL A 51 -5.44 1.34 1.99
N VAL A 52 -4.22 0.83 1.84
CA VAL A 52 -3.97 -0.62 1.70
C VAL A 52 -4.34 -1.36 2.99
N LEU A 53 -3.99 -0.82 4.16
CA LEU A 53 -4.34 -1.44 5.43
C LEU A 53 -5.86 -1.39 5.69
N ALA A 54 -6.53 -0.29 5.36
CA ALA A 54 -7.97 -0.18 5.45
C ALA A 54 -8.67 -1.17 4.52
N TRP A 55 -8.14 -1.36 3.30
CA TRP A 55 -8.64 -2.35 2.34
C TRP A 55 -8.46 -3.80 2.82
N TYR A 56 -7.38 -4.13 3.53
CA TYR A 56 -7.27 -5.46 4.15
C TYR A 56 -8.35 -5.69 5.20
N LEU A 57 -8.67 -4.67 6.00
CA LEU A 57 -9.72 -4.75 7.03
C LEU A 57 -11.14 -4.85 6.46
N THR A 58 -11.33 -4.70 5.14
CA THR A 58 -12.64 -4.95 4.50
C THR A 58 -12.87 -6.43 4.18
N ARG A 59 -11.85 -7.28 4.31
CA ARG A 59 -11.98 -8.71 4.03
C ARG A 59 -12.63 -9.40 5.23
N GLU A 60 -13.74 -10.09 5.00
CA GLU A 60 -14.44 -10.85 6.05
C GLU A 60 -13.54 -11.87 6.78
N ALA A 61 -12.50 -12.38 6.11
CA ALA A 61 -11.55 -13.33 6.68
C ALA A 61 -10.43 -12.67 7.53
N ILE A 62 -10.38 -11.34 7.63
CA ILE A 62 -9.33 -10.60 8.34
C ILE A 62 -9.95 -9.82 9.51
N ASP A 63 -9.82 -10.37 10.71
CA ASP A 63 -10.26 -9.69 11.93
C ASP A 63 -9.24 -8.66 12.45
N VAL A 64 -7.93 -8.93 12.27
CA VAL A 64 -6.85 -8.13 12.84
C VAL A 64 -5.66 -8.03 11.88
N ILE A 65 -5.06 -6.84 11.83
CA ILE A 65 -3.77 -6.57 11.18
C ILE A 65 -2.72 -6.13 12.21
N ILE A 66 -1.46 -6.54 12.02
CA ILE A 66 -0.34 -6.18 12.92
C ILE A 66 0.75 -5.45 12.11
N PRO A 67 0.57 -4.15 11.82
CA PRO A 67 1.57 -3.40 11.07
C PRO A 67 2.82 -3.15 11.91
N GLY A 68 3.99 -3.42 11.35
CA GLY A 68 5.25 -3.24 12.05
C GLY A 68 5.58 -1.78 12.35
N ALA A 69 6.22 -1.53 13.49
CA ALA A 69 6.73 -0.21 13.89
C ALA A 69 8.04 -0.39 14.66
N LYS A 70 9.04 0.48 14.38
CA LYS A 70 10.31 0.55 15.13
C LYS A 70 10.36 1.74 16.08
N ARG A 71 9.51 2.74 15.87
CA ARG A 71 9.44 4.00 16.63
C ARG A 71 7.98 4.31 16.93
N GLU A 72 7.71 4.97 18.05
CA GLU A 72 6.36 5.37 18.47
C GLU A 72 5.60 6.16 17.39
N VAL A 73 6.28 7.05 16.66
CA VAL A 73 5.68 7.83 15.58
C VAL A 73 5.12 6.95 14.47
N GLN A 74 5.69 5.77 14.23
CA GLN A 74 5.18 4.83 13.23
C GLN A 74 3.92 4.12 13.71
N VAL A 75 3.76 3.92 15.02
CA VAL A 75 2.50 3.42 15.60
C VAL A 75 1.40 4.44 15.38
N LEU A 76 1.66 5.71 15.72
CA LEU A 76 0.70 6.81 15.50
C LEU A 76 0.36 6.98 14.03
N HIS A 77 1.34 6.80 13.14
CA HIS A 77 1.13 6.81 11.69
C HIS A 77 0.21 5.66 11.26
N ASN A 78 0.50 4.41 11.68
CA ASN A 78 -0.34 3.26 11.37
C ASN A 78 -1.79 3.43 11.86
N LEU A 79 -2.02 4.07 13.01
CA LEU A 79 -3.35 4.31 13.57
C LEU A 79 -4.24 5.17 12.66
N LYS A 80 -3.66 6.05 11.83
CA LYS A 80 -4.41 6.87 10.86
C LYS A 80 -5.16 6.03 9.82
N THR A 81 -4.81 4.75 9.68
CA THR A 81 -5.59 3.78 8.88
C THR A 81 -7.06 3.74 9.27
N LEU A 82 -7.37 3.90 10.56
CA LEU A 82 -8.75 3.81 11.07
C LEU A 82 -9.64 4.97 10.62
N GLU A 83 -9.05 6.07 10.16
CA GLU A 83 -9.75 7.24 9.63
C GLU A 83 -10.06 7.10 8.13
N VAL A 84 -9.53 6.06 7.47
CA VAL A 84 -9.77 5.80 6.05
C VAL A 84 -11.01 4.93 5.87
N HIS A 85 -12.12 5.56 5.50
CA HIS A 85 -13.36 4.87 5.16
C HIS A 85 -13.49 4.71 3.64
N LEU A 86 -13.26 3.48 3.16
CA LEU A 86 -13.39 3.13 1.74
C LEU A 86 -14.85 2.89 1.36
N LYS A 87 -15.26 3.40 0.21
CA LYS A 87 -16.54 3.09 -0.44
C LYS A 87 -16.44 1.73 -1.14
N ASN A 88 -17.58 1.08 -1.38
CA ASN A 88 -17.61 -0.20 -2.09
C ASN A 88 -16.97 -0.14 -3.48
N GLU A 89 -17.13 0.98 -4.19
CA GLU A 89 -16.54 1.18 -5.51
C GLU A 89 -15.01 1.24 -5.44
N GLU A 90 -14.47 1.91 -4.42
CA GLU A 90 -13.02 2.03 -4.17
C GLU A 90 -12.45 0.66 -3.77
N ILE A 91 -13.17 -0.12 -2.95
CA ILE A 91 -12.78 -1.48 -2.57
C ILE A 91 -12.67 -2.37 -3.83
N GLN A 92 -13.69 -2.34 -4.69
CA GLN A 92 -13.70 -3.10 -5.95
C GLN A 92 -12.63 -2.63 -6.93
N GLU A 93 -12.31 -1.33 -6.95
CA GLU A 93 -11.21 -0.80 -7.74
C GLU A 93 -9.87 -1.39 -7.26
N ILE A 94 -9.61 -1.37 -5.95
CA ILE A 94 -8.38 -1.95 -5.38
C ILE A 94 -8.31 -3.46 -5.64
N ASP A 95 -9.44 -4.18 -5.56
CA ASP A 95 -9.50 -5.60 -5.91
C ASP A 95 -9.04 -5.83 -7.36
N ARG A 96 -9.55 -5.04 -8.31
CA ARG A 96 -9.15 -5.13 -9.73
C ARG A 96 -7.68 -4.75 -9.97
N ILE A 97 -7.13 -3.84 -9.16
CA ILE A 97 -5.71 -3.45 -9.25
C ILE A 97 -4.79 -4.62 -8.86
N PHE A 98 -5.20 -5.43 -7.88
CA PHE A 98 -4.39 -6.52 -7.31
C PHE A 98 -4.89 -7.94 -7.64
N SER A 99 -5.84 -8.07 -8.56
CA SER A 99 -6.28 -9.37 -9.12
C SER A 99 -5.29 -9.93 -10.14
#